data_AF-F9XIP9-F1
#
_entry.id   AF-F9XIP9-F1
#
_cell.length_a   1.000
_cell.length_b   1.000
_cell.length_c   1.000
_cell.angle_alpha   90.00
_cell.angle_beta   90.00
_cell.angle_gamma   90.00
#
_symmetry.space_group_name_H-M   'P 1'
#
loop_
_entity.id
_entity.type
_entity.pdbx_description
1 polymer ?
#
loop_
_entity_poly.entity_id
_entity_poly.type
_entity_poly.pdbx_seq_one_letter_code
_entity_poly.pdbx_strand_id
1 'polypeptide(L)'
;MPSSSTHTTRSETRLLHLYISTYRQLYHTDSSAAYYVTRHFSSLLELPMSDIIERATADQKLWWEWKVYLRKHEKSEALYSVSFLLGDVSRELMARGRKGEARVWKGLALEVVEMAGGEAEREEEGRRWRRVGG
;
A
#
# COMPACT_ATOMS: atom_id res chain seq x y z
N MET A 1 -0.86 40.25 10.10
CA MET A 1 -0.50 39.08 9.24
C MET A 1 -1.40 37.93 9.64
N PRO A 2 -2.24 37.35 8.77
CA PRO A 2 -2.82 36.05 9.05
C PRO A 2 -1.77 34.98 8.74
N SER A 3 -1.39 34.20 9.76
CA SER A 3 -0.56 33.00 9.63
C SER A 3 -1.30 31.97 8.76
N SER A 4 -0.74 31.71 7.59
CA SER A 4 -1.26 30.75 6.62
C SER A 4 -0.91 29.33 7.07
N SER A 5 -1.78 28.73 7.89
CA SER A 5 -1.60 27.36 8.44
C SER A 5 -2.73 26.41 8.02
N THR A 6 -3.28 26.56 6.81
CA THR A 6 -4.34 25.67 6.28
C THR A 6 -3.88 24.78 5.13
N HIS A 7 -2.70 25.02 4.55
CA HIS A 7 -2.18 24.20 3.44
C HIS A 7 -1.36 22.98 3.89
N THR A 8 -0.93 22.93 5.16
CA THR A 8 -0.22 21.80 5.76
C THR A 8 -1.15 20.59 6.02
N THR A 9 -2.48 20.72 5.98
CA THR A 9 -3.39 19.74 6.63
C THR A 9 -4.15 18.77 5.71
N ARG A 10 -4.41 19.08 4.43
CA ARG A 10 -5.18 18.17 3.53
C ARG A 10 -4.30 17.14 2.81
N SER A 11 -3.12 17.60 2.44
CA SER A 11 -2.10 16.88 1.68
C SER A 11 -1.46 15.74 2.49
N GLU A 12 -1.16 15.99 3.76
CA GLU A 12 -0.66 14.98 4.69
C GLU A 12 -1.74 13.96 5.03
N THR A 13 -2.98 14.44 5.23
CA THR A 13 -4.14 13.57 5.46
C THR A 13 -4.32 12.58 4.31
N ARG A 14 -4.26 13.03 3.05
CA ARG A 14 -4.38 12.14 1.89
C ARG A 14 -3.26 11.09 1.83
N LEU A 15 -2.01 11.50 2.03
CA LEU A 15 -0.86 10.58 2.08
C LEU A 15 -0.99 9.56 3.20
N LEU A 16 -1.49 9.97 4.37
CA LEU A 16 -1.78 9.07 5.49
C LEU A 16 -2.90 8.08 5.15
N HIS A 17 -3.97 8.52 4.48
CA HIS A 17 -5.02 7.62 3.99
C HIS A 17 -4.49 6.61 2.98
N LEU A 18 -3.65 7.04 2.04
CA LEU A 18 -2.97 6.15 1.09
C LEU A 18 -2.11 5.12 1.83
N TYR A 19 -1.35 5.55 2.83
CA TYR A 19 -0.57 4.65 3.68
C TYR A 19 -1.46 3.61 4.38
N ILE A 20 -2.53 4.03 5.06
CA ILE A 20 -3.41 3.12 5.83
C ILE A 20 -3.99 2.03 4.91
N SER A 21 -4.48 2.41 3.73
CA SER A 21 -5.04 1.48 2.75
C SER A 21 -3.97 0.54 2.18
N THR A 22 -2.78 1.07 1.89
CA THR A 22 -1.63 0.31 1.37
C THR A 22 -1.15 -0.72 2.40
N TYR A 23 -0.95 -0.29 3.64
CA TYR A 23 -0.43 -1.12 4.72
C TYR A 23 -1.35 -2.30 5.03
N ARG A 24 -2.67 -2.08 5.10
CA ARG A 24 -3.64 -3.15 5.38
C ARG A 24 -3.61 -4.24 4.32
N GLN A 25 -3.57 -3.86 3.06
CA GLN A 25 -3.54 -4.80 1.95
C GLN A 25 -2.21 -5.56 1.88
N LEU A 26 -1.09 -4.84 2.00
CA LEU A 26 0.23 -5.45 1.99
C LEU A 26 0.43 -6.36 3.19
N TYR A 27 0.09 -5.94 4.41
CA TYR A 27 0.40 -6.71 5.62
C TYR A 27 -0.22 -8.11 5.59
N HIS A 28 -1.41 -8.24 5.00
CA HIS A 28 -2.12 -9.50 4.86
C HIS A 28 -1.71 -10.32 3.63
N THR A 29 -0.88 -9.76 2.74
CA THR A 29 -0.39 -10.42 1.53
C THR A 29 1.10 -10.75 1.63
N ASP A 30 1.90 -9.75 1.96
CA ASP A 30 3.34 -9.81 2.25
C ASP A 30 3.69 -8.78 3.34
N SER A 31 3.88 -9.27 4.57
CA SER A 31 4.21 -8.41 5.71
C SER A 31 5.58 -7.75 5.60
N SER A 32 6.54 -8.36 4.91
CA SER A 32 7.88 -7.78 4.73
C SER A 32 7.81 -6.57 3.79
N ALA A 33 7.07 -6.69 2.70
CA ALA A 33 6.79 -5.57 1.80
C ALA A 33 6.02 -4.45 2.51
N ALA A 34 5.08 -4.80 3.39
CA ALA A 34 4.36 -3.82 4.21
C ALA A 34 5.32 -2.98 5.06
N TYR A 35 6.23 -3.62 5.82
CA TYR A 35 7.22 -2.90 6.64
C TYR A 35 8.18 -2.05 5.80
N TYR A 36 8.61 -2.57 4.65
CA TYR A 36 9.46 -1.83 3.73
C TYR A 36 8.79 -0.54 3.24
N VAL A 37 7.53 -0.63 2.79
CA VAL A 37 6.74 0.53 2.36
C VAL A 37 6.43 1.48 3.52
N THR A 38 6.20 0.96 4.73
CA THR A 38 6.02 1.78 5.94
C THR A 38 7.23 2.66 6.22
N ARG A 39 8.47 2.18 6.01
CA ARG A 39 9.68 3.00 6.17
C ARG A 39 9.68 4.20 5.22
N HIS A 40 9.27 4.00 3.96
CA HIS A 40 9.16 5.09 2.98
C HIS A 40 8.08 6.10 3.36
N PHE A 41 6.92 5.64 3.83
CA PHE A 41 5.87 6.54 4.33
C PHE A 41 6.25 7.28 5.60
N SER A 42 6.95 6.63 6.52
CA SER A 42 7.49 7.24 7.74
C SER A 42 8.41 8.41 7.41
N SER A 43 9.33 8.21 6.45
CA SER A 43 10.18 9.30 5.95
C SER A 43 9.38 10.39 5.22
N LEU A 44 8.37 10.01 4.44
CA LEU A 44 7.59 10.97 3.63
C LEU A 44 6.68 11.86 4.48
N LEU A 45 6.09 11.29 5.53
CA LEU A 45 5.17 11.95 6.46
C LEU A 45 5.89 12.59 7.66
N GLU A 46 7.20 12.37 7.79
CA GLU A 46 8.00 12.80 8.95
C GLU A 46 7.41 12.30 10.29
N LEU A 47 6.87 11.07 10.28
CA LEU A 47 6.25 10.43 11.44
C LEU A 47 6.98 9.12 11.78
N PRO A 48 7.10 8.74 13.06
CA PRO A 48 7.64 7.45 13.45
C PRO A 48 6.86 6.28 12.84
N MET A 49 7.55 5.19 12.49
CA MET A 49 6.91 3.98 11.96
C MET A 49 5.85 3.43 12.92
N SER A 50 6.11 3.46 14.24
CA SER A 50 5.16 3.04 15.28
C SER A 50 3.83 3.77 15.15
N ASP A 51 3.89 5.09 15.01
CA ASP A 51 2.73 5.97 15.06
C ASP A 51 1.85 5.78 13.82
N ILE A 52 2.47 5.64 12.65
CA ILE A 52 1.71 5.37 11.43
C ILE A 52 1.13 3.95 11.46
N ILE A 53 1.87 2.92 11.91
CA ILE A 53 1.34 1.56 12.08
C ILE A 53 0.15 1.54 13.03
N GLU A 54 0.23 2.24 14.15
CA GLU A 54 -0.87 2.37 15.10
C GLU A 54 -2.12 2.93 14.41
N ARG A 55 -1.98 4.00 13.62
CA ARG A 55 -3.11 4.57 12.85
C ARG A 55 -3.67 3.59 11.82
N ALA A 56 -2.83 2.81 11.14
CA ALA A 56 -3.30 1.81 10.17
C ALA A 56 -4.02 0.63 10.82
N THR A 57 -3.68 0.32 12.06
CA THR A 57 -4.24 -0.81 12.84
C THR A 57 -5.33 -0.39 13.82
N ALA A 58 -5.58 0.90 14.01
CA ALA A 58 -6.55 1.43 14.99
C ALA A 58 -7.99 0.95 14.73
N ASP A 59 -8.41 0.91 13.47
CA ASP A 59 -9.73 0.36 13.10
C ASP A 59 -9.66 -1.17 13.03
N GLN A 60 -9.88 -1.81 14.18
CA GLN A 60 -9.86 -3.26 14.33
C GLN A 60 -10.92 -3.95 13.48
N LYS A 61 -12.11 -3.34 13.32
CA LYS A 61 -13.17 -3.93 12.51
C LYS A 61 -12.72 -4.02 11.05
N LEU A 62 -12.25 -2.92 10.50
CA LEU A 62 -11.79 -2.86 9.11
C LEU A 62 -10.55 -3.73 8.89
N TRP A 63 -9.67 -3.84 9.89
CA TRP A 63 -8.53 -4.78 9.87
C TRP A 63 -8.99 -6.24 9.71
N TRP A 64 -9.97 -6.66 10.51
CA TRP A 64 -10.54 -8.01 10.42
C TRP A 64 -11.27 -8.24 9.09
N GLU A 65 -12.00 -7.26 8.59
CA GLU A 65 -12.67 -7.33 7.28
C GLU A 65 -11.66 -7.57 6.16
N TRP A 66 -10.54 -6.84 6.14
CA TRP A 66 -9.47 -7.05 5.16
C TRP A 66 -8.82 -8.43 5.27
N LYS A 67 -8.55 -8.90 6.49
CA LYS A 67 -8.03 -10.25 6.71
C LYS A 67 -8.99 -11.33 6.19
N VAL A 68 -10.30 -11.15 6.36
CA VAL A 68 -11.31 -12.10 5.86
C VAL A 68 -11.47 -11.98 4.35
N TYR A 69 -11.48 -10.76 3.81
CA TYR A 69 -11.55 -10.50 2.37
C TYR A 69 -10.40 -11.18 1.64
N LEU A 70 -9.15 -10.94 2.06
CA LEU A 70 -7.97 -11.51 1.40
C LEU A 70 -7.83 -13.04 1.54
N ARG A 71 -8.56 -13.67 2.47
CA ARG A 71 -8.65 -15.13 2.54
C ARG A 71 -9.57 -15.72 1.47
N LYS A 72 -10.52 -14.93 0.96
CA LYS A 72 -11.54 -15.35 0.00
C LYS A 72 -11.24 -14.89 -1.43
N HIS A 73 -10.29 -13.98 -1.59
CA HIS A 73 -9.93 -13.36 -2.86
C HIS A 73 -8.50 -13.71 -3.26
N GLU A 74 -8.19 -13.54 -4.54
CA GLU A 74 -6.84 -13.74 -5.07
C GLU A 74 -5.91 -12.65 -4.51
N LYS A 75 -4.76 -13.07 -3.97
CA LYS A 75 -3.76 -12.16 -3.40
C LYS A 75 -3.15 -11.26 -4.46
N SER A 76 -3.06 -11.76 -5.69
CA SER A 76 -2.60 -10.99 -6.85
C SER A 76 -3.45 -9.74 -7.06
N GLU A 77 -4.77 -9.81 -6.89
CA GLU A 77 -5.68 -8.65 -6.99
C GLU A 77 -5.34 -7.57 -5.94
N ALA A 78 -5.04 -7.97 -4.72
CA ALA A 78 -4.66 -7.06 -3.65
C ALA A 78 -3.33 -6.35 -3.94
N LEU A 79 -2.34 -7.08 -4.46
CA LEU A 79 -1.06 -6.49 -4.87
C LEU A 79 -1.25 -5.52 -6.04
N TYR A 80 -2.08 -5.85 -7.03
CA TYR A 80 -2.42 -4.89 -8.08
C TYR A 80 -3.06 -3.62 -7.51
N SER A 81 -4.02 -3.74 -6.60
CA SER A 81 -4.64 -2.58 -5.92
C SER A 81 -3.59 -1.72 -5.20
N VAL A 82 -2.67 -2.34 -4.46
CA VAL A 82 -1.55 -1.67 -3.80
C VAL A 82 -0.69 -0.91 -4.80
N SER A 83 -0.36 -1.50 -5.95
CA SER A 83 0.45 -0.81 -6.97
C SER A 83 -0.20 0.50 -7.46
N PHE A 84 -1.54 0.52 -7.60
CA PHE A 84 -2.27 1.75 -7.94
C PHE A 84 -2.20 2.80 -6.84
N LEU A 85 -2.31 2.38 -5.57
CA LEU A 85 -2.18 3.27 -4.41
C LEU A 85 -0.78 3.90 -4.33
N LEU A 86 0.28 3.12 -4.58
CA LEU A 86 1.65 3.64 -4.64
C LEU A 86 1.84 4.58 -5.84
N GLY A 87 1.22 4.26 -6.98
CA GLY A 87 1.14 5.15 -8.13
C GLY A 87 0.45 6.49 -7.80
N ASP A 88 -0.59 6.48 -6.96
CA ASP A 88 -1.25 7.68 -6.46
C ASP A 88 -0.36 8.55 -5.59
N VAL A 89 0.45 7.93 -4.72
CA VAL A 89 1.47 8.66 -3.95
C VAL A 89 2.45 9.35 -4.89
N SER A 90 2.97 8.63 -5.90
CA SER A 90 3.85 9.21 -6.91
C SER A 90 3.21 10.40 -7.64
N ARG A 91 1.95 10.26 -8.08
CA ARG A 91 1.20 11.34 -8.76
C ARG A 91 1.06 12.57 -7.86
N GLU A 92 0.72 12.35 -6.59
CA GLU A 92 0.56 13.41 -5.61
C GLU A 92 1.86 14.16 -5.34
N LEU A 93 2.99 13.45 -5.23
CA LEU A 93 4.31 14.06 -5.08
C LEU A 93 4.74 14.83 -6.31
N MET A 94 4.45 14.29 -7.50
CA MET A 94 4.76 14.95 -8.77
C MET A 94 3.97 16.26 -8.93
N ALA A 95 2.68 16.26 -8.58
CA ALA A 95 1.84 17.46 -8.59
C ALA A 95 2.36 18.57 -7.66
N ARG A 96 3.13 18.20 -6.62
CA ARG A 96 3.77 19.12 -5.68
C ARG A 96 5.21 19.49 -6.05
N GLY A 97 5.71 19.05 -7.21
CA GLY A 97 7.08 19.31 -7.65
C GLY A 97 8.17 18.43 -7.02
N ARG A 98 7.80 17.45 -6.17
CA ARG A 98 8.74 16.49 -5.54
C ARG A 98 9.11 15.34 -6.50
N LYS A 99 9.68 15.70 -7.66
CA LYS A 99 9.89 14.78 -8.79
C LYS A 99 10.83 13.61 -8.47
N GLY A 100 11.87 13.85 -7.66
CA GLY A 100 12.83 12.82 -7.26
C GLY A 100 12.14 11.71 -6.45
N GLU A 101 11.40 12.11 -5.42
CA GLU A 101 10.65 11.19 -4.57
C GLU A 101 9.53 10.50 -5.33
N ALA A 102 8.79 11.21 -6.19
CA ALA A 102 7.76 10.60 -7.04
C ALA A 102 8.30 9.42 -7.85
N ARG A 103 9.54 9.51 -8.37
CA ARG A 103 10.18 8.38 -9.09
C ARG A 103 10.44 7.18 -8.20
N VAL A 104 10.81 7.38 -6.94
CA VAL A 104 10.98 6.30 -5.96
C VAL A 104 9.65 5.57 -5.76
N TRP A 105 8.57 6.31 -5.54
CA TRP A 105 7.23 5.74 -5.37
C TRP A 105 6.71 5.03 -6.63
N LYS A 106 7.02 5.55 -7.82
CA LYS A 106 6.75 4.86 -9.08
C LYS A 106 7.53 3.53 -9.17
N GLY A 107 8.79 3.51 -8.74
CA GLY A 107 9.60 2.29 -8.67
C GLY A 107 8.96 1.24 -7.76
N LEU A 108 8.58 1.63 -6.54
CA LEU A 108 7.88 0.75 -5.59
C LEU A 108 6.56 0.21 -6.17
N ALA A 109 5.80 1.02 -6.90
CA ALA A 109 4.58 0.56 -7.55
C ALA A 109 4.86 -0.54 -8.58
N LEU A 110 5.94 -0.42 -9.37
CA LEU A 110 6.34 -1.44 -10.35
C LEU A 110 6.83 -2.72 -9.68
N GLU A 111 7.61 -2.62 -8.60
CA GLU A 111 8.04 -3.78 -7.82
C GLU A 111 6.81 -4.57 -7.31
N VAL A 112 5.77 -3.89 -6.83
CA VAL A 112 4.54 -4.55 -6.39
C VAL A 112 3.75 -5.18 -7.56
N VAL A 113 3.81 -4.60 -8.77
CA VAL A 113 3.23 -5.24 -9.97
C VAL A 113 3.93 -6.55 -10.30
N GLU A 114 5.26 -6.59 -10.20
CA GLU A 114 6.03 -7.82 -10.42
C GLU A 114 5.67 -8.88 -9.38
N MET A 115 5.51 -8.49 -8.11
CA MET A 115 5.00 -9.39 -7.07
C MET A 115 3.60 -9.93 -7.40
N ALA A 116 2.70 -9.07 -7.88
CA ALA A 116 1.34 -9.46 -8.25
C ALA A 116 1.33 -10.50 -9.38
N GLY A 117 2.19 -10.32 -10.40
CA GLY A 117 2.35 -11.28 -11.49
C GLY A 117 2.83 -12.65 -11.00
N GLY A 118 3.85 -12.67 -10.14
CA GLY A 118 4.36 -13.92 -9.56
C GLY A 118 3.33 -14.65 -8.70
N GLU A 119 2.48 -13.95 -7.95
CA GLU A 119 1.42 -14.59 -7.17
C GLU A 119 0.27 -15.09 -8.07
N ALA A 120 -0.07 -14.36 -9.14
CA ALA A 120 -1.08 -14.79 -10.11
C ALA A 120 -0.68 -16.11 -10.79
N GLU A 121 0.59 -16.25 -11.18
CA GLU A 121 1.14 -17.49 -11.75
C GLU A 121 1.02 -18.67 -10.76
N ARG A 122 1.36 -18.46 -9.48
CA ARG A 122 1.21 -19.48 -8.44
C ARG A 122 -0.25 -19.87 -8.20
N GLU A 123 -1.15 -18.90 -8.24
CA GLU A 123 -2.59 -19.12 -8.08
C GLU A 123 -3.18 -19.91 -9.27
N GLU A 124 -2.71 -19.63 -10.49
CA GLU A 124 -3.06 -20.39 -11.69
C GLU A 124 -2.51 -21.83 -11.62
N GLU A 125 -1.25 -22.00 -11.25
CA GLU A 125 -0.63 -23.31 -11.09
C GLU A 125 -1.38 -24.15 -10.05
N GLY A 126 -1.67 -23.58 -8.87
CA GLY A 126 -2.45 -24.26 -7.83
C GLY A 126 -3.87 -24.62 -8.28
N ARG A 127 -4.49 -23.83 -9.18
CA ARG A 127 -5.76 -24.19 -9.82
C ARG A 127 -5.61 -25.35 -10.79
N ARG A 128 -4.55 -25.38 -11.61
CA ARG A 128 -4.25 -26.50 -12.52
C ARG A 128 -4.11 -27.81 -11.76
N TRP A 129 -3.30 -27.86 -10.70
CA TRP A 129 -3.08 -29.09 -9.93
C TRP A 129 -4.38 -29.65 -9.32
N ARG A 130 -5.27 -28.78 -8.83
CA ARG A 130 -6.59 -29.18 -8.29
C ARG A 130 -7.55 -29.74 -9.34
N ARG A 131 -7.40 -29.38 -10.62
CA ARG A 131 -8.22 -29.91 -11.71
C ARG A 131 -7.74 -31.26 -12.24
N VAL A 132 -6.46 -31.59 -12.04
CA VAL A 132 -5.84 -32.82 -12.56
C VAL A 132 -5.84 -33.95 -11.51
N GLY A 133 -5.89 -33.62 -10.22
CA GLY A 133 -5.90 -34.58 -9.11
C GLY A 133 -7.26 -34.82 -8.45
N GLY A 134 -8.37 -34.43 -9.09
CA GLY A 134 -9.75 -34.58 -8.59
C GLY A 134 -10.57 -35.55 -9.43
#